data_AF-A0A2D0H946-F1
#
_entry.id   AF-A0A2D0H946-F1
#
_cell.length_a   1.000
_cell.length_b   1.000
_cell.length_c   1.000
_cell.angle_alpha   90.00
_cell.angle_beta   90.00
_cell.angle_gamma   90.00
#
_symmetry.space_group_name_H-M   'P 1'
#
loop_
_entity.id
_entity.type
_entity.pdbx_description
1 polymer ?
#
loop_
_entity_poly.entity_id
_entity_poly.type
_entity_poly.pdbx_seq_one_letter_code
_entity_poly.pdbx_strand_id
1 'polypeptide(L)' 'MSNEQLSLTFAALADPTRRAILAHLAKGEASVSELAKPFKMSLPAISKHIQRIAGL' A
#
# COMPACT_ATOMS: atom_id res chain seq x y z
N MET A 1 6.37 -20.09 0.10
CA MET A 1 5.06 -19.44 -0.07
C MET A 1 4.15 -20.38 -0.85
N SER A 2 2.90 -20.54 -0.46
CA SER A 2 1.92 -21.29 -1.26
C SER A 2 1.52 -20.49 -2.51
N ASN A 3 1.01 -21.16 -3.55
CA ASN A 3 0.47 -20.49 -4.75
C ASN A 3 -0.63 -19.47 -4.37
N GLU A 4 -1.40 -19.75 -3.32
CA GLU A 4 -2.42 -18.85 -2.79
C GLU A 4 -1.79 -17.60 -2.18
N GLN A 5 -0.75 -17.73 -1.36
CA GLN A 5 -0.03 -16.60 -0.79
C GLN A 5 0.60 -15.72 -1.89
N LEU A 6 1.20 -16.32 -2.92
CA LEU A 6 1.72 -15.57 -4.07
C LEU A 6 0.63 -14.83 -4.83
N SER A 7 -0.52 -15.47 -5.05
CA SER A 7 -1.68 -14.86 -5.70
C SER A 7 -2.19 -13.65 -4.91
N LEU A 8 -2.26 -13.75 -3.59
CA LEU A 8 -2.65 -12.64 -2.71
C LEU A 8 -1.62 -11.50 -2.74
N THR A 9 -0.33 -11.81 -2.71
CA THR A 9 0.73 -10.80 -2.83
C THR A 9 0.65 -10.07 -4.16
N PHE A 10 0.51 -10.79 -5.29
CA PHE A 10 0.39 -10.15 -6.59
C PHE A 10 -0.89 -9.33 -6.73
N ALA A 11 -2.01 -9.82 -6.19
CA ALA A 11 -3.26 -9.05 -6.12
C ALA A 11 -3.10 -7.77 -5.29
N ALA A 12 -2.38 -7.83 -4.16
CA ALA A 12 -2.03 -6.64 -3.38
C ALA A 12 -1.16 -5.68 -4.21
N LEU A 13 -0.19 -6.15 -4.98
CA LEU A 13 0.67 -5.28 -5.80
C LEU A 13 0.00 -4.74 -7.08
N ALA A 14 -1.15 -5.28 -7.49
CA ALA A 14 -1.84 -4.88 -8.72
C ALA A 14 -2.41 -3.45 -8.69
N ASP A 15 -2.67 -2.89 -7.51
CA ASP A 15 -3.22 -1.53 -7.35
C ASP A 15 -2.13 -0.44 -7.47
N PRO A 16 -2.31 0.57 -8.35
CA PRO A 16 -1.31 1.62 -8.57
C PRO A 16 -1.07 2.48 -7.32
N THR A 17 -2.10 2.71 -6.49
CA THR A 17 -1.95 3.45 -5.23
C THR A 17 -1.04 2.69 -4.26
N ARG A 18 -1.24 1.38 -4.09
CA ARG A 18 -0.37 0.54 -3.26
C ARG A 18 1.08 0.49 -3.77
N ARG A 19 1.31 0.42 -5.08
CA ARG A 19 2.67 0.53 -5.65
C ARG A 19 3.32 1.88 -5.38
N ALA A 20 2.56 2.97 -5.48
CA ALA A 20 3.08 4.31 -5.18
C ALA A 20 3.43 4.47 -3.68
N ILE A 21 2.61 3.91 -2.78
CA ILE A 21 2.91 3.86 -1.33
C ILE A 21 4.21 3.10 -1.08
N LEU A 22 4.35 1.89 -1.65
CA LEU A 22 5.57 1.08 -1.51
C LEU A 22 6.80 1.78 -2.08
N ALA A 23 6.69 2.43 -3.23
CA ALA A 23 7.79 3.19 -3.83
C ALA A 23 8.22 4.40 -2.97
N HIS A 24 7.30 4.97 -2.19
CA HIS A 24 7.63 6.02 -1.22
C HIS A 24 8.35 5.43 -0.01
N LEU A 25 7.81 4.35 0.58
CA LEU A 25 8.40 3.67 1.74
C LEU A 25 9.77 3.04 1.43
N ALA A 26 10.02 2.64 0.19
CA ALA A 26 11.34 2.19 -0.25
C ALA A 26 12.43 3.27 -0.14
N LYS A 27 12.06 4.55 0.00
CA LYS A 27 12.99 5.67 0.21
C LYS A 27 13.21 6.01 1.68
N GLY A 28 12.41 5.45 2.58
CA GLY A 28 12.45 5.73 4.02
C GLY A 28 11.07 5.69 4.67
N GLU A 29 11.05 5.81 5.99
CA GLU A 29 9.83 5.88 6.76
C GLU A 29 9.02 7.14 6.43
N ALA A 30 7.70 7.02 6.45
CA ALA A 30 6.78 8.13 6.23
C ALA A 30 5.51 7.93 7.05
N SER A 31 4.94 9.03 7.53
CA SER A 31 3.65 9.03 8.20
C SER A 31 2.50 8.80 7.20
N VAL A 32 1.35 8.32 7.70
CA VAL A 32 0.15 8.12 6.87
C VAL A 32 -0.31 9.42 6.20
N SER A 33 -0.16 10.55 6.88
CA SER A 33 -0.51 11.87 6.32
C SER A 33 0.44 12.27 5.18
N GLU A 34 1.73 11.96 5.27
CA GLU A 34 2.70 12.18 4.18
C GLU A 34 2.41 11.30 2.97
N LEU A 35 2.12 10.02 3.21
CA LEU A 35 1.72 9.09 2.16
C LEU A 35 0.42 9.52 1.48
N ALA A 36 -0.47 10.25 2.18
CA ALA A 36 -1.74 10.72 1.63
C ALA A 36 -1.61 11.94 0.70
N LYS A 37 -0.60 12.80 0.88
CA LYS A 37 -0.43 14.06 0.11
C LYS A 37 -0.55 13.91 -1.42
N PRO A 38 0.00 12.85 -2.06
CA PRO A 38 -0.07 12.69 -3.51
C PRO A 38 -1.44 12.26 -4.04
N PHE A 39 -2.36 11.86 -3.18
CA PHE A 39 -3.62 11.24 -3.57
C PHE A 39 -4.82 12.13 -3.21
N LYS A 40 -5.81 12.19 -4.10
CA LYS A 40 -7.09 12.87 -3.84
C LYS A 40 -8.05 11.95 -3.05
N MET A 41 -7.61 11.46 -1.89
CA MET A 41 -8.41 10.56 -1.05
C MET A 41 -8.28 10.89 0.43
N SER A 42 -9.22 10.39 1.24
CA SER A 42 -9.22 10.60 2.69
C SER A 42 -8.19 9.70 3.40
N LEU A 43 -7.80 10.09 4.62
CA LEU A 43 -6.91 9.27 5.45
C LEU A 43 -7.45 7.84 5.72
N PRO A 44 -8.75 7.63 5.99
CA PRO A 44 -9.29 6.28 6.09
C PRO A 44 -9.18 5.47 4.80
N ALA A 45 -9.30 6.12 3.64
CA ALA A 45 -9.16 5.43 2.35
C ALA A 45 -7.73 4.94 2.15
N ILE A 46 -6.72 5.79 2.40
CA ILE A 46 -5.33 5.37 2.24
C ILE A 46 -4.93 4.30 3.26
N SER A 47 -5.40 4.38 4.51
CA SER A 47 -5.14 3.37 5.53
C SER A 47 -5.62 1.98 5.09
N LYS A 48 -6.74 1.88 4.37
CA LYS A 48 -7.20 0.59 3.80
C LYS A 48 -6.22 0.02 2.77
N HIS A 49 -5.61 0.88 1.94
CA HIS A 49 -4.58 0.44 1.00
C HIS A 49 -3.33 -0.06 1.74
N ILE A 50 -2.93 0.61 2.84
CA ILE A 50 -1.79 0.23 3.67
C ILE A 50 -2.00 -1.12 4.36
N GLN A 51 -3.19 -1.37 4.95
CA GLN A 51 -3.51 -2.65 5.58
C GLN A 51 -3.33 -3.84 4.61
N ARG A 52 -3.78 -3.67 3.36
CA ARG A 52 -3.69 -4.72 2.33
C ARG A 52 -2.27 -5.08 1.92
N ILE A 53 -1.30 -4.16 2.04
CA ILE A 53 0.12 -4.45 1.77
C ILE A 53 0.89 -4.88 3.02
N ALA A 54 0.48 -4.43 4.22
CA ALA A 54 1.10 -4.82 5.48
C ALA A 54 0.75 -6.26 5.91
N GLY A 55 -0.28 -6.86 5.32
CA GLY A 55 -0.75 -8.19 5.69
C GLY A 55 -1.39 -8.25 7.07
N LEU A 56 -1.90 -7.11 7.56
CA LEU A 56 -2.64 -6.95 8.82
C LEU A 56 -4.14 -7.16 8.62
#